data_AF-A0AA40E528-F1
#
_entry.id   AF-A0AA40E528-F1
#
_cell.length_a   1.000
_cell.length_b   1.000
_cell.length_c   1.000
_cell.angle_alpha   90.00
_cell.angle_beta   90.00
_cell.angle_gamma   90.00
#
_symmetry.space_group_name_H-M   'P 1'
#
loop_
_entity.id
_entity.type
_entity.pdbx_description
1 polymer ?
#
loop_
_entity_poly.entity_id
_entity_poly.type
_entity_poly.pdbx_seq_one_letter_code
_entity_poly.pdbx_strand_id
1 'polypeptide(L)'
;MAGTIHEGVVEAFKSLVMEQLIDIRRGNDQVAAGFARGVRGAGSPKIESDDSSHYPDGSFAHEDTGVACVILEASHSQERQDLPFLADDYILGSNWRTQVVIGVDLEYREKGKEARVTVWRPRYIEEDG
;
A
#
# COMPACT_ATOMS: atom_id res chain seq x y z
N MET A 1 -15.12 16.33 8.14
CA MET A 1 -15.54 15.08 8.81
C MET A 1 -15.11 13.86 8.01
N ALA A 2 -15.34 13.81 6.69
CA ALA A 2 -14.84 12.71 5.84
C ALA A 2 -13.30 12.58 5.84
N GLY A 3 -12.57 13.69 5.70
CA GLY A 3 -11.09 13.69 5.78
C GLY A 3 -10.55 13.09 7.08
N THR A 4 -11.14 13.42 8.23
CA THR A 4 -10.74 12.88 9.55
C THR A 4 -10.93 11.36 9.66
N ILE A 5 -11.93 10.81 8.98
CA ILE A 5 -12.18 9.37 8.99
C ILE A 5 -11.26 8.66 8.01
N HIS A 6 -11.09 9.22 6.82
CA HIS A 6 -10.15 8.72 5.82
C HIS A 6 -8.74 8.64 6.41
N GLU A 7 -8.23 9.72 7.01
CA GLU A 7 -6.96 9.74 7.73
C GLU A 7 -6.91 8.71 8.88
N GLY A 8 -8.01 8.59 9.65
CA GLY A 8 -8.10 7.62 10.74
C GLY A 8 -8.03 6.16 10.28
N VAL A 9 -8.66 5.82 9.16
CA VAL A 9 -8.60 4.47 8.57
C VAL A 9 -7.22 4.19 8.02
N VAL A 10 -6.62 5.15 7.31
CA VAL A 10 -5.25 5.03 6.79
C VAL A 10 -4.27 4.78 7.93
N GLU A 11 -4.37 5.54 9.03
CA GLU A 11 -3.48 5.39 10.18
C GLU A 11 -3.70 4.07 10.92
N ALA A 12 -4.95 3.63 11.07
CA ALA A 12 -5.27 2.33 11.65
C ALA A 12 -4.69 1.18 10.81
N PHE A 13 -4.80 1.25 9.48
CA PHE A 13 -4.25 0.23 8.60
C PHE A 13 -2.72 0.20 8.66
N LYS A 14 -2.08 1.38 8.63
CA LYS A 14 -0.62 1.50 8.82
C LYS A 14 -0.17 0.84 10.12
N SER A 15 -0.88 1.13 11.21
CA SER A 15 -0.61 0.56 12.53
C SER A 15 -0.71 -0.97 12.51
N LEU A 16 -1.78 -1.54 11.93
CA LEU A 16 -1.97 -2.98 11.85
C LEU A 16 -0.86 -3.69 11.04
N VAL A 17 -0.41 -3.09 9.94
CA VAL A 17 0.72 -3.63 9.16
C VAL A 17 2.00 -3.60 9.98
N MET A 18 2.26 -2.49 10.69
CA MET A 18 3.44 -2.38 11.54
C MET A 18 3.42 -3.37 12.71
N GLU A 19 2.27 -3.60 13.33
CA GLU A 19 2.09 -4.63 14.37
C GLU A 19 2.39 -6.03 13.84
N GLN A 20 1.85 -6.39 12.68
CA GLN A 20 2.17 -7.69 12.04
C GLN A 20 3.65 -7.82 11.70
N LEU A 21 4.29 -6.75 11.21
CA LEU A 21 5.74 -6.76 10.97
C LEU A 21 6.51 -6.97 12.28
N ILE A 22 6.09 -6.36 13.39
CA ILE A 22 6.69 -6.58 14.72
C ILE A 22 6.59 -8.04 15.14
N ASP A 23 5.46 -8.68 14.91
CA ASP A 23 5.29 -10.10 15.24
C ASP A 23 6.16 -11.00 14.36
N ILE A 24 6.23 -10.74 13.05
CA ILE A 24 7.10 -11.48 12.12
C ILE A 24 8.58 -11.33 12.52
N ARG A 25 9.02 -10.13 12.91
CA ARG A 25 10.40 -9.87 13.38
C ARG A 25 10.81 -10.71 14.58
N ARG A 26 9.82 -11.11 15.40
CA ARG A 26 9.98 -11.91 16.63
C ARG A 26 9.74 -13.41 16.40
N GLY A 27 9.30 -13.79 15.20
CA GLY A 27 9.05 -15.18 14.83
C GLY A 27 10.30 -16.04 14.71
N ASN A 28 10.10 -17.35 14.60
CA ASN A 28 11.19 -18.33 14.50
C ASN A 28 11.80 -18.45 13.10
N ASP A 29 11.06 -18.06 12.05
CA ASP A 29 11.56 -18.01 10.68
C ASP A 29 12.57 -16.86 10.54
N GLN A 30 13.86 -17.19 10.52
CA GLN A 30 14.92 -16.19 10.47
C GLN A 30 14.98 -15.44 9.14
N VAL A 31 14.50 -16.03 8.04
CA VAL A 31 14.46 -15.37 6.73
C VAL A 31 13.36 -14.31 6.73
N ALA A 32 12.14 -14.69 7.11
CA ALA A 32 11.02 -13.76 7.21
C ALA A 32 11.28 -12.67 8.27
N ALA A 33 11.82 -13.05 9.43
CA ALA A 33 12.18 -12.11 10.48
C ALA A 33 13.29 -11.14 10.03
N GLY A 34 14.30 -11.63 9.31
CA GLY A 34 15.36 -10.80 8.73
C GLY A 34 14.80 -9.76 7.77
N PHE A 35 13.98 -10.19 6.82
CA PHE A 35 13.32 -9.29 5.88
C PHE A 35 12.44 -8.25 6.59
N ALA A 36 11.58 -8.69 7.53
CA ALA A 36 10.66 -7.79 8.23
C ALA A 36 11.38 -6.72 9.09
N ARG A 37 12.61 -6.98 9.57
CA ARG A 37 13.42 -6.00 10.30
C ARG A 37 13.84 -4.83 9.43
N GLY A 38 14.11 -5.07 8.13
CA GLY A 38 14.48 -4.02 7.19
C GLY A 38 13.30 -3.22 6.64
N VAL A 39 12.05 -3.67 6.84
CA VAL A 39 10.86 -2.93 6.40
C VAL A 39 10.56 -1.77 7.34
N ARG A 40 10.39 -0.57 6.79
CA ARG A 40 10.04 0.66 7.51
C ARG A 40 8.82 1.33 6.85
N GLY A 41 8.03 2.06 7.64
CA GLY A 41 7.03 2.98 7.09
C GLY A 41 7.73 4.12 6.35
N ALA A 42 7.38 4.33 5.09
CA ALA A 42 7.99 5.34 4.22
C ALA A 42 7.15 6.62 4.07
N GLY A 43 6.01 6.70 4.78
CA GLY A 43 5.11 7.85 4.74
C GLY A 43 4.38 7.95 3.40
N SER A 44 4.30 9.17 2.85
CA SER A 44 3.67 9.48 1.56
C SER A 44 4.72 9.99 0.56
N PRO A 45 5.65 9.14 0.11
CA PRO A 45 6.68 9.56 -0.84
C PRO A 45 6.03 9.89 -2.17
N LYS A 46 6.50 10.96 -2.83
CA LYS A 46 6.11 11.22 -4.21
C LYS A 46 6.59 10.05 -5.07
N ILE A 47 5.67 9.39 -5.76
CA ILE A 47 6.00 8.36 -6.76
C ILE A 47 5.72 8.98 -8.12
N GLU A 48 6.75 9.02 -8.94
CA GLU A 48 6.70 9.56 -10.29
C GLU A 48 6.61 8.40 -11.28
N SER A 49 5.66 8.49 -12.20
CA SER A 49 5.61 7.71 -13.43
C SER A 49 5.86 8.64 -14.62
N ASP A 50 5.99 8.07 -15.83
CA ASP A 50 6.23 8.86 -17.05
C ASP A 50 5.08 9.85 -17.34
N ASP A 51 3.86 9.53 -16.89
CA ASP A 51 2.63 10.28 -17.21
C ASP A 51 1.99 10.98 -15.98
N SER A 52 2.35 10.60 -14.75
CA SER A 52 1.76 11.15 -13.53
C SER A 52 2.69 11.18 -12.31
N SER A 53 2.23 11.86 -11.27
CA SER A 53 2.91 11.87 -9.96
C SER A 53 1.86 11.77 -8.87
N HIS A 54 2.03 10.78 -7.99
CA HIS A 54 1.08 10.52 -6.92
C HIS A 54 1.77 10.53 -5.55
N TYR A 55 0.99 10.92 -4.54
CA TYR A 55 1.37 10.85 -3.13
C TYR A 55 0.45 9.83 -2.48
N PRO A 56 0.95 8.61 -2.19
CA PRO A 56 0.10 7.58 -1.62
C PRO A 56 -0.29 7.96 -0.19
N ASP A 57 -1.48 7.54 0.23
CA ASP A 57 -1.93 7.73 1.61
C ASP A 57 -1.00 7.03 2.61
N GLY A 58 -0.38 5.91 2.21
CA GLY A 58 0.67 5.25 2.98
C GLY A 58 1.61 4.40 2.15
N SER A 59 2.80 4.15 2.69
CA SER A 59 3.77 3.27 2.05
C SER A 59 4.73 2.60 3.02
N PHE A 60 5.31 1.48 2.58
CA PHE A 60 6.37 0.75 3.26
C PHE A 60 7.50 0.42 2.29
N ALA A 61 8.73 0.52 2.78
CA ALA A 61 9.95 0.27 2.00
C ALA A 61 10.91 -0.62 2.78
N HIS A 62 11.68 -1.45 2.09
CA HIS A 62 12.84 -2.09 2.67
C HIS A 62 14.03 -1.14 2.65
N GLU A 63 14.78 -1.04 3.75
CA GLU A 63 15.89 -0.11 3.92
C GLU A 63 16.99 -0.25 2.84
N ASP A 64 17.21 -1.46 2.35
CA ASP A 64 18.18 -1.74 1.29
C ASP A 64 17.81 -1.17 -0.09
N THR A 65 16.53 -0.88 -0.31
CA THR A 65 16.04 -0.41 -1.62
C THR A 65 15.69 1.07 -1.63
N GLY A 66 15.29 1.63 -0.48
CA GLY A 66 14.86 3.02 -0.37
C GLY A 66 13.59 3.36 -1.18
N VAL A 67 12.96 2.39 -1.84
CA VAL A 67 11.78 2.56 -2.69
C VAL A 67 10.57 1.92 -2.02
N ALA A 68 9.41 2.56 -2.17
CA ALA A 68 8.15 2.04 -1.63
C ALA A 68 7.74 0.74 -2.34
N CYS A 69 7.94 -0.39 -1.65
CA CYS A 69 7.59 -1.73 -2.13
C CYS A 69 6.10 -2.05 -1.90
N VAL A 70 5.48 -1.43 -0.89
CA VAL A 70 4.07 -1.59 -0.57
C VAL A 70 3.42 -0.22 -0.50
N ILE A 71 2.29 -0.05 -1.17
CA ILE A 71 1.49 1.17 -1.21
C ILE A 71 0.11 0.92 -0.61
N LEU A 72 -0.41 1.91 0.09
CA LEU A 72 -1.77 1.97 0.62
C LEU A 72 -2.46 3.22 0.07
N GLU A 73 -3.64 3.02 -0.50
CA GLU A 73 -4.56 4.09 -0.91
C GLU A 73 -5.95 3.83 -0.34
N ALA A 74 -6.60 4.89 0.12
CA ALA A 74 -7.96 4.86 0.61
C ALA A 74 -8.85 5.75 -0.26
N SER A 75 -9.91 5.16 -0.82
CA SER A 75 -10.96 5.91 -1.49
C SER A 75 -12.21 5.97 -0.61
N HIS A 76 -13.04 7.00 -0.77
CA HIS A 76 -14.35 7.02 -0.16
C HIS A 76 -15.42 7.58 -1.10
N SER A 77 -16.69 7.28 -0.82
CA SER A 77 -17.84 7.62 -1.68
C SER A 77 -17.99 9.11 -2.06
N GLN A 78 -17.41 10.02 -1.26
CA GLN A 78 -17.42 11.48 -1.50
C GLN A 78 -16.23 11.96 -2.35
N GLU A 79 -15.13 11.21 -2.38
CA GLU A 79 -13.92 11.48 -3.15
C GLU A 79 -13.41 10.15 -3.71
N ARG A 80 -14.08 9.71 -4.78
CA ARG A 80 -13.75 8.43 -5.41
C ARG A 80 -12.47 8.56 -6.20
N GLN A 81 -11.54 7.66 -5.92
CA GLN A 81 -10.31 7.45 -6.66
C GLN A 81 -10.46 6.20 -7.51
N ASP A 82 -9.84 6.20 -8.68
CA ASP A 82 -9.72 5.00 -9.50
C ASP A 82 -8.56 4.14 -8.95
N LEU A 83 -8.85 3.38 -7.89
CA LEU A 83 -7.86 2.55 -7.22
C LEU A 83 -7.19 1.52 -8.16
N PRO A 84 -7.91 0.86 -9.10
CA PRO A 84 -7.26 0.04 -10.12
C PRO A 84 -6.24 0.80 -10.97
N PHE A 85 -6.60 1.99 -11.47
CA PHE A 85 -5.69 2.81 -12.25
C PHE A 85 -4.46 3.23 -11.44
N LEU A 86 -4.65 3.70 -10.19
CA LEU A 86 -3.54 4.04 -9.30
C LEU A 86 -2.63 2.83 -9.03
N ALA A 87 -3.21 1.64 -8.87
CA ALA A 87 -2.42 0.43 -8.65
C ALA A 87 -1.53 0.10 -9.85
N ASP A 88 -2.06 0.20 -11.07
CA ASP A 88 -1.27 0.01 -12.29
C ASP A 88 -0.19 1.09 -12.41
N ASP A 89 -0.51 2.37 -12.17
CA ASP A 89 0.46 3.46 -12.25
C ASP A 89 1.60 3.32 -11.23
N TYR A 90 1.30 2.93 -9.99
CA TYR A 90 2.34 2.66 -9.00
C TYR A 90 3.22 1.46 -9.37
N ILE A 91 2.63 0.35 -9.82
CA ILE A 91 3.39 -0.86 -10.16
C ILE A 91 4.26 -0.62 -11.40
N LEU A 92 3.69 -0.05 -12.45
CA LEU A 92 4.39 0.21 -13.72
C LEU A 92 5.36 1.38 -13.59
N GLY A 93 4.91 2.51 -13.06
CA GLY A 93 5.70 3.74 -12.91
C GLY A 93 6.91 3.59 -11.99
N SER A 94 6.82 2.71 -10.99
CA SER A 94 7.98 2.38 -10.14
C SER A 94 9.01 1.46 -10.80
N ASN A 95 8.87 1.15 -12.09
CA ASN A 95 9.64 0.11 -12.79
C ASN A 95 9.54 -1.24 -12.06
N TRP A 96 8.32 -1.64 -11.70
CA TRP A 96 8.02 -2.89 -11.00
C TRP A 96 8.63 -3.00 -9.60
N ARG A 97 9.09 -1.90 -9.00
CA ARG A 97 9.66 -1.94 -7.63
C ARG A 97 8.58 -1.99 -6.56
N THR A 98 7.43 -1.37 -6.81
CA THR A 98 6.23 -1.59 -6.02
C THR A 98 5.69 -2.98 -6.30
N GLN A 99 5.72 -3.84 -5.29
CA GLN A 99 5.29 -5.24 -5.37
C GLN A 99 3.84 -5.43 -4.92
N VAL A 100 3.30 -4.50 -4.14
CA VAL A 100 1.95 -4.61 -3.59
C VAL A 100 1.32 -3.23 -3.53
N VAL A 101 0.09 -3.12 -4.03
CA VAL A 101 -0.79 -1.96 -3.78
C VAL A 101 -2.02 -2.47 -3.04
N ILE A 102 -2.38 -1.80 -1.95
CA ILE A 102 -3.56 -2.09 -1.13
C ILE A 102 -4.52 -0.92 -1.29
N GLY A 103 -5.71 -1.19 -1.82
CA GLY A 103 -6.78 -0.21 -1.95
C GLY A 103 -7.88 -0.48 -0.94
N VAL A 104 -8.27 0.55 -0.20
CA VAL A 104 -9.38 0.52 0.74
C VAL A 104 -10.48 1.43 0.23
N ASP A 105 -11.57 0.87 -0.28
CA ASP A 105 -12.74 1.65 -0.70
C ASP A 105 -13.78 1.67 0.43
N LEU A 106 -14.03 2.86 0.98
CA LEU A 106 -14.97 3.10 2.08
C LEU A 106 -16.29 3.63 1.53
N GLU A 107 -17.35 2.81 1.63
CA GLU A 107 -18.68 3.26 1.28
C GLU A 107 -19.26 4.11 2.42
N TYR A 108 -19.13 5.43 2.29
CA TYR A 108 -19.82 6.40 3.14
C TYR A 108 -21.22 6.66 2.58
N ARG A 109 -22.20 5.84 2.97
CA ARG A 109 -23.63 6.14 2.80
C ARG A 109 -24.31 6.15 4.16
N GLU A 110 -25.38 6.92 4.31
CA GLU A 110 -26.13 7.09 5.58
C GLU A 110 -26.58 5.77 6.25
N LYS A 111 -26.54 4.64 5.53
CA LYS A 111 -26.97 3.32 6.01
C LYS A 111 -25.91 2.21 5.88
N GLY A 112 -24.71 2.50 5.37
CA GLY A 112 -23.67 1.50 5.10
C GLY A 112 -22.37 1.82 5.81
N LYS A 113 -21.77 0.81 6.46
CA LYS A 113 -20.38 0.82 6.95
C LYS A 113 -19.62 -0.28 6.22
N GLU A 114 -19.66 -0.26 4.90
CA GLU A 114 -18.95 -1.24 4.08
C GLU A 114 -17.56 -0.69 3.74
N ALA A 115 -16.57 -1.55 3.88
CA ALA A 115 -15.21 -1.29 3.46
C ALA A 115 -14.75 -2.47 2.61
N ARG A 116 -14.25 -2.18 1.41
CA ARG A 116 -13.67 -3.18 0.53
C ARG A 116 -12.16 -3.00 0.51
N VAL A 117 -11.45 -4.06 0.86
CA VAL A 117 -9.99 -4.14 0.70
C VAL A 117 -9.67 -4.93 -0.56
N THR A 118 -8.92 -4.32 -1.47
CA THR A 118 -8.43 -4.96 -2.70
C THR A 118 -6.92 -4.91 -2.72
N VAL A 119 -6.27 -5.97 -3.22
CA VAL A 119 -4.81 -6.08 -3.27
C VAL A 119 -4.40 -6.38 -4.71
N TRP A 120 -3.53 -5.54 -5.26
CA TRP A 120 -2.90 -5.74 -6.56
C TRP A 120 -1.43 -6.13 -6.38
N ARG A 121 -0.97 -7.07 -7.22
CA ARG A 121 0.41 -7.56 -7.24
C ARG A 121 0.82 -7.81 -8.69
N PRO A 122 2.05 -7.46 -9.10
CA PRO A 122 2.57 -7.85 -10.39
C PRO A 122 2.69 -9.37 -10.45
N ARG A 123 2.42 -9.93 -11.63
CA ARG A 123 2.65 -11.35 -11.92
C ARG A 123 3.81 -11.45 -12.89
N TYR A 124 4.89 -12.08 -12.46
CA TYR A 124 6.01 -12.41 -13.32
C TYR A 124 5.66 -13.70 -14.08
N ILE A 125 5.79 -13.66 -15.40
CA ILE A 125 5.68 -14.83 -16.27
C ILE A 125 7.08 -15.05 -16.81
N GLU A 126 7.67 -16.20 -16.49
CA GLU A 126 8.91 -16.64 -17.12
C GLU A 126 8.55 -17.07 -18.55
N GLU A 127 9.16 -16.42 -19.56
CA GLU A 127 9.14 -16.95 -20.92
C GLU A 127 10.23 -18.02 -21.00
N ASP A 128 9.82 -19.28 -21.21
CA ASP A 128 10.75 -20.36 -21.56
C ASP A 128 11.51 -19.95 -22.82
N GLY A 129 12.82 -19.74 -22.69
CA GLY A 129 13.72 -19.37 -23.79
C GLY A 129 14.07 -20.53 -24.73
#